data_AF-A0A850NT08-F1
#
_entry.id   AF-A0A850NT08-F1
#
_cell.length_a   1.000
_cell.length_b   1.000
_cell.length_c   1.000
_cell.angle_alpha   90.00
_cell.angle_beta   90.00
_cell.angle_gamma   90.00
#
_symmetry.space_group_name_H-M   'P 1'
#
loop_
_entity.id
_entity.type
_entity.pdbx_description
1 polymer ?
#
loop_
_entity_poly.entity_id
_entity_poly.type
_entity_poly.pdbx_seq_one_letter_code
_entity_poly.pdbx_strand_id
1 'polypeptide(L)'
;MSAITDPSFSRSAYSSRRGSHVMGLVRHSRVTPCYLAGSMITTPMGDRAVESLTIGDQVMIWDDATGATISDVIVWTGSRTVTICPDLADDLAGYPVRILRDAIADGVPYQDLLVTAEHRLFFDGKLVPARMLVNGRSIFYDHSMPVFDAYHVETTRHSIL
;
A
#
# COMPACT_ATOMS: atom_id res chain seq x y z
N MET A 1 -17.50 -18.40 0.56
CA MET A 1 -18.66 -17.67 0.00
C MET A 1 -18.76 -16.40 0.83
N SER A 2 -18.48 -15.18 0.36
CA SER A 2 -18.48 -14.64 -1.00
C SER A 2 -17.35 -13.62 -1.13
N ALA A 3 -16.60 -13.67 -2.23
CA ALA A 3 -15.63 -12.63 -2.59
C ALA A 3 -16.42 -11.38 -3.02
N ILE A 4 -16.45 -10.37 -2.16
CA ILE A 4 -16.97 -9.05 -2.51
C ILE A 4 -15.84 -8.34 -3.24
N THR A 5 -16.02 -8.18 -4.55
CA THR A 5 -15.13 -7.44 -5.43
C THR A 5 -15.08 -5.98 -5.03
N ASP A 6 -13.88 -5.47 -4.74
CA ASP A 6 -13.58 -4.05 -4.53
C ASP A 6 -14.10 -3.21 -5.71
N PRO A 7 -14.95 -2.19 -5.48
CA PRO A 7 -15.54 -1.33 -6.51
C PRO A 7 -14.58 -0.29 -7.11
N SER A 8 -13.28 -0.30 -6.80
CA SER A 8 -12.26 0.61 -7.38
C SER A 8 -11.96 0.38 -8.88
N PHE A 9 -12.77 -0.43 -9.59
CA PHE A 9 -12.74 -0.63 -11.04
C PHE A 9 -13.11 0.63 -11.83
N SER A 10 -12.15 1.52 -12.03
CA SER A 10 -12.21 2.51 -13.11
C SER A 10 -11.84 1.83 -14.44
N ARG A 11 -12.85 1.44 -15.22
CA ARG A 11 -12.68 1.13 -16.66
C ARG A 11 -12.38 2.43 -17.39
N SER A 12 -11.11 2.69 -17.71
CA SER A 12 -10.77 3.79 -18.61
C SER A 12 -10.51 3.23 -20.00
N ALA A 13 -11.48 3.42 -20.91
CA ALA A 13 -11.31 3.17 -22.33
C ALA A 13 -10.85 4.48 -22.97
N TYR A 14 -9.59 4.55 -23.42
CA TYR A 14 -9.12 5.66 -24.24
C TYR A 14 -9.45 5.38 -25.70
N SER A 15 -10.26 6.25 -26.31
CA SER A 15 -10.53 6.27 -27.75
C SER A 15 -9.61 7.28 -28.42
N SER A 16 -8.69 6.80 -29.25
CA SER A 16 -7.91 7.60 -30.19
C SER A 16 -8.35 7.26 -31.62
N ARG A 17 -8.70 8.28 -32.41
CA ARG A 17 -9.10 8.11 -33.82
C ARG A 17 -7.87 8.04 -34.72
N ARG A 18 -7.62 6.83 -35.25
CA ARG A 18 -6.98 6.43 -36.54
C ARG A 18 -5.80 5.44 -36.36
N GLY A 19 -5.94 4.25 -36.97
CA GLY A 19 -4.84 3.32 -37.29
C GLY A 19 -4.85 1.99 -36.53
N SER A 20 -5.09 0.89 -37.25
CA SER A 20 -4.83 -0.54 -36.94
C SER A 20 -4.94 -1.02 -35.48
N HIS A 21 -6.04 -1.71 -35.17
CA HIS A 21 -6.34 -2.30 -33.87
C HIS A 21 -5.41 -3.47 -33.49
N VAL A 22 -4.54 -3.24 -32.52
CA VAL A 22 -4.29 -4.22 -31.46
C VAL A 22 -5.02 -3.67 -30.23
N MET A 23 -6.18 -4.25 -29.90
CA MET A 23 -6.93 -3.90 -28.70
C MET A 23 -6.19 -4.49 -27.48
N GLY A 24 -5.04 -3.90 -27.14
CA GLY A 24 -4.30 -4.24 -25.94
C GLY A 24 -5.09 -3.75 -24.73
N LEU A 25 -5.70 -4.67 -24.00
CA LEU A 25 -6.26 -4.37 -22.69
C LEU A 25 -5.07 -4.12 -21.76
N VAL A 26 -4.62 -2.86 -21.63
CA VAL A 26 -3.66 -2.50 -20.58
C VAL A 26 -4.41 -2.65 -19.28
N ARG A 27 -4.25 -3.82 -18.63
CA ARG A 27 -4.63 -3.98 -17.23
C ARG A 27 -3.70 -3.09 -16.44
N HIS A 28 -4.11 -1.85 -16.21
CA HIS A 28 -3.54 -1.08 -15.13
C HIS A 28 -3.99 -1.79 -13.86
N SER A 29 -3.17 -2.72 -13.35
CA SER A 29 -3.25 -3.18 -11.97
C SER A 29 -2.96 -1.96 -11.12
N ARG A 30 -3.94 -1.07 -10.94
CA ARG A 30 -3.87 -0.02 -9.94
C ARG A 30 -3.79 -0.75 -8.62
N VAL A 31 -2.58 -0.91 -8.15
CA VAL A 31 -2.32 -1.49 -6.86
C VAL A 31 -2.84 -0.47 -5.87
N THR A 32 -3.97 -0.77 -5.25
CA THR A 32 -4.49 -0.02 -4.10
C THR A 32 -3.34 0.15 -3.09
N PRO A 33 -3.22 1.30 -2.40
CA PRO A 33 -2.27 1.49 -1.30
C PRO A 33 -2.37 0.32 -0.32
N CYS A 34 -1.32 -0.50 -0.21
CA CYS A 34 -1.36 -1.72 0.60
C CYS A 34 -0.05 -1.90 1.34
N TYR A 35 -0.14 -2.58 2.47
CA TYR A 35 0.98 -3.16 3.18
C TYR A 35 1.30 -4.55 2.62
N LEU A 36 2.52 -5.03 2.77
CA LEU A 36 2.87 -6.43 2.51
C LEU A 36 2.91 -7.22 3.83
N ALA A 37 2.91 -8.55 3.73
CA ALA A 37 3.07 -9.44 4.87
C ALA A 37 4.31 -9.08 5.71
N GLY A 38 4.17 -9.17 7.03
CA GLY A 38 5.21 -8.80 8.00
C GLY A 38 5.28 -7.30 8.32
N SER A 39 4.57 -6.43 7.58
CA SER A 39 4.41 -5.04 7.98
C SER A 39 3.60 -4.96 9.28
N MET A 40 4.19 -4.33 10.29
CA MET A 40 3.61 -4.27 11.63
C MET A 40 2.78 -3.00 11.80
N ILE A 41 1.55 -3.16 12.27
CA ILE A 41 0.60 -2.09 12.57
C ILE A 41 0.44 -2.00 14.08
N THR A 42 0.55 -0.79 14.61
CA THR A 42 0.43 -0.55 16.04
C THR A 42 -1.03 -0.70 16.48
N THR A 43 -1.24 -1.50 17.53
CA THR A 43 -2.54 -1.65 18.19
C THR A 43 -2.44 -1.20 19.65
N PRO A 44 -3.56 -0.95 20.35
CA PRO A 44 -3.52 -0.65 21.77
C PRO A 44 -2.81 -1.72 22.63
N MET A 45 -2.74 -2.96 22.13
CA MET A 45 -2.13 -4.10 22.82
C MET A 45 -0.72 -4.44 22.33
N GLY A 46 -0.13 -3.58 21.49
CA GLY A 46 1.18 -3.77 20.86
C GLY A 46 1.08 -3.99 19.36
N ASP A 47 2.22 -4.15 18.71
CA ASP A 47 2.27 -4.27 17.25
C ASP A 47 1.77 -5.64 16.77
N ARG A 48 0.98 -5.66 15.70
CA ARG A 48 0.49 -6.87 15.04
C ARG A 48 0.80 -6.82 13.55
N ALA A 49 1.18 -7.96 12.97
CA ALA A 49 1.41 -8.08 11.54
C ALA A 49 0.09 -7.83 10.78
N VAL A 50 0.15 -7.09 9.68
CA VAL A 50 -1.04 -6.66 8.92
C VAL A 50 -1.89 -7.85 8.46
N GLU A 51 -1.27 -8.97 8.09
CA GLU A 51 -1.96 -10.20 7.67
C GLU A 51 -2.72 -10.91 8.79
N SER A 52 -2.45 -10.54 10.05
CA SER A 52 -3.13 -11.08 11.23
C SER A 52 -4.32 -10.23 11.70
N LEU A 53 -4.49 -9.03 11.13
CA LEU A 53 -5.57 -8.11 11.50
C LEU A 53 -6.89 -8.54 10.87
N THR A 54 -7.97 -8.36 11.62
CA THR A 54 -9.32 -8.73 11.22
C THR A 54 -10.32 -7.63 11.56
N ILE A 55 -11.50 -7.68 10.93
CA ILE A 55 -12.60 -6.76 11.23
C ILE A 55 -12.93 -6.84 12.74
N GLY A 56 -13.02 -5.68 13.38
CA GLY A 56 -13.27 -5.54 14.81
C GLY A 56 -12.01 -5.33 15.65
N ASP A 57 -10.82 -5.60 15.11
CA ASP A 57 -9.56 -5.25 15.79
C ASP A 57 -9.41 -3.74 15.92
N GLN A 58 -8.78 -3.29 17.02
CA GLN A 58 -8.41 -1.89 17.22
C GLN A 58 -6.98 -1.64 16.74
N VAL A 59 -6.77 -0.51 16.09
CA VAL A 59 -5.47 -0.04 15.61
C VAL A 59 -5.27 1.41 16.01
N MET A 60 -4.02 1.80 16.22
CA MET A 60 -3.67 3.19 16.47
C MET A 60 -3.65 3.94 15.15
N ILE A 61 -4.27 5.12 15.12
CA ILE A 61 -4.35 6.00 13.96
C ILE A 61 -3.88 7.40 14.35
N TRP A 62 -3.36 8.14 13.37
CA TRP A 62 -3.13 9.58 13.50
C TRP A 62 -4.43 10.35 13.19
N ASP A 63 -4.89 11.17 14.14
CA ASP A 63 -6.03 12.08 13.96
C ASP A 63 -5.54 13.51 13.73
N ASP A 64 -5.58 13.96 12.47
CA ASP A 64 -5.11 15.28 12.06
C ASP A 64 -5.89 16.43 12.73
N ALA A 65 -7.16 16.19 13.09
CA ALA A 65 -7.99 17.19 13.77
C ALA A 65 -7.51 17.49 15.20
N THR A 66 -6.96 16.49 15.90
CA THR A 66 -6.49 16.63 17.28
C THR A 66 -4.97 16.67 17.39
N GLY A 67 -4.24 16.28 16.34
CA GLY A 67 -2.78 16.14 16.35
C GLY A 67 -2.32 15.04 17.30
N ALA A 68 -3.15 14.00 17.51
CA ALA A 68 -2.90 12.95 18.47
C ALA A 68 -3.06 11.56 17.84
N THR A 69 -2.37 10.59 18.42
CA THR A 69 -2.56 9.17 18.11
C THR A 69 -3.71 8.62 18.96
N ILE A 70 -4.76 8.13 18.31
CA ILE A 70 -5.97 7.57 18.95
C ILE A 70 -6.21 6.14 18.43
N SER A 71 -7.06 5.37 19.10
CA SER A 71 -7.47 4.05 18.59
C SER A 71 -8.74 4.14 17.73
N ASP A 72 -8.79 3.41 16.62
CA ASP A 72 -10.00 3.19 15.82
C ASP A 72 -10.17 1.71 15.48
N VAL A 73 -11.37 1.32 15.07
CA VAL A 73 -11.75 -0.07 14.78
C VAL A 73 -11.63 -0.34 13.29
N ILE A 74 -11.04 -1.48 12.94
CA ILE A 74 -11.02 -2.01 11.58
C ILE A 74 -12.44 -2.43 11.19
N VAL A 75 -12.97 -1.86 10.11
CA VAL A 75 -14.29 -2.20 9.55
C VAL A 75 -14.17 -3.10 8.33
N TRP A 76 -13.01 -3.12 7.69
CA TRP A 76 -12.76 -3.95 6.53
C TRP A 76 -11.29 -4.36 6.42
N THR A 77 -11.07 -5.57 5.95
CA THR A 77 -9.76 -6.11 5.61
C THR A 77 -9.86 -6.83 4.27
N GLY A 78 -8.89 -6.65 3.40
CA GLY A 78 -8.79 -7.40 2.16
C GLY A 78 -7.34 -7.65 1.77
N SER A 79 -7.13 -8.72 1.03
CA SER A 79 -5.82 -9.06 0.50
C SER A 79 -5.92 -9.44 -0.97
N ARG A 80 -4.80 -9.29 -1.67
CA ARG A 80 -4.66 -9.72 -3.06
C ARG A 80 -3.23 -10.10 -3.35
N THR A 81 -3.06 -11.12 -4.16
CA THR A 81 -1.76 -11.50 -4.70
C THR A 81 -1.38 -10.58 -5.85
N VAL A 82 -0.18 -10.03 -5.81
CA VAL A 82 0.43 -9.19 -6.85
C VAL A 82 1.52 -10.00 -7.53
N THR A 83 1.48 -10.05 -8.86
CA THR A 83 2.54 -10.62 -9.70
C THR A 83 3.24 -9.49 -10.42
N ILE A 84 4.57 -9.50 -10.37
CA ILE A 84 5.42 -8.49 -11.02
C ILE A 84 5.39 -8.65 -12.55
N CYS A 85 5.44 -7.51 -13.25
CA CYS A 85 5.66 -7.43 -14.69
C CYS A 85 7.07 -6.87 -14.97
N PRO A 86 8.12 -7.72 -15.02
CA PRO A 86 9.51 -7.26 -15.08
C PRO A 86 9.89 -6.55 -16.38
N ASP A 87 9.07 -6.67 -17.43
CA ASP A 87 9.27 -5.97 -18.72
C ASP A 87 8.90 -4.48 -18.68
N LEU A 88 8.30 -4.01 -17.57
CA LEU A 88 7.94 -2.60 -17.38
C LEU A 88 9.01 -1.86 -16.55
N ALA A 89 8.98 -0.53 -16.61
CA ALA A 89 9.75 0.29 -15.68
C ALA A 89 9.33 0.00 -14.23
N ASP A 90 10.24 0.17 -13.27
CA ASP A 90 10.02 -0.23 -11.86
C ASP A 90 8.73 0.33 -11.25
N ASP A 91 8.40 1.58 -11.57
CA ASP A 91 7.20 2.28 -11.10
C ASP A 91 5.90 1.74 -11.70
N LEU A 92 5.99 0.97 -12.78
CA LEU A 92 4.88 0.33 -13.48
C LEU A 92 4.89 -1.21 -13.36
N ALA A 93 6.02 -1.81 -12.99
CA ALA A 93 6.23 -3.26 -12.91
C ALA A 93 5.51 -3.90 -11.70
N GLY A 94 5.06 -3.09 -10.74
CA GLY A 94 4.35 -3.54 -9.55
C GLY A 94 5.26 -3.97 -8.40
N TYR A 95 6.56 -3.65 -8.47
CA TYR A 95 7.50 -3.94 -7.40
C TYR A 95 7.06 -3.25 -6.10
N PRO A 96 7.19 -3.93 -4.95
CA PRO A 96 6.99 -3.27 -3.67
C PRO A 96 8.16 -2.33 -3.40
N VAL A 97 7.90 -1.31 -2.59
CA VAL A 97 8.93 -0.41 -2.06
C VAL A 97 9.29 -0.89 -0.67
N ARG A 98 10.57 -1.19 -0.48
CA ARG A 98 11.15 -1.44 0.83
C ARG A 98 11.70 -0.14 1.39
N ILE A 99 11.31 0.16 2.62
CA ILE A 99 11.79 1.29 3.41
C ILE A 99 12.52 0.66 4.58
N LEU A 100 13.85 0.77 4.58
CA LEU A 100 14.65 0.18 5.65
C LEU A 100 14.34 0.86 6.98
N ARG A 101 14.60 0.14 8.08
CA ARG A 101 14.71 0.74 9.41
C ARG A 101 15.57 2.01 9.35
N ASP A 102 15.16 3.04 10.09
CA ASP A 102 15.86 4.33 10.22
C ASP A 102 15.99 5.12 8.89
N ALA A 103 15.27 4.74 7.83
CA ALA A 103 15.42 5.34 6.50
C ALA A 103 14.89 6.78 6.37
N ILE A 104 13.93 7.16 7.22
CA ILE A 104 13.29 8.48 7.22
C ILE A 104 13.91 9.37 8.31
N ALA A 105 14.04 8.82 9.51
CA ALA A 105 14.68 9.44 10.67
C ALA A 105 15.12 8.34 11.64
N ASP A 106 15.87 8.68 12.69
CA ASP A 106 16.24 7.72 13.73
C ASP A 106 14.98 7.09 14.34
N GLY A 107 14.86 5.76 14.25
CA GLY A 107 13.70 4.99 14.68
C GLY A 107 12.51 5.04 13.74
N VAL A 108 12.64 5.60 12.52
CA VAL A 108 11.53 5.78 11.57
C VAL A 108 11.90 5.29 10.16
N PRO A 109 11.27 4.22 9.66
CA PRO A 109 10.49 3.26 10.45
C PRO A 109 11.38 2.53 11.47
N TYR A 110 10.79 2.03 12.56
CA TYR A 110 11.56 1.34 13.62
C TYR A 110 12.02 -0.07 13.20
N GLN A 111 11.46 -0.58 12.11
CA GLN A 111 11.86 -1.80 11.42
C GLN A 111 11.64 -1.62 9.91
N ASP A 112 12.18 -2.55 9.11
CA ASP A 112 11.93 -2.54 7.67
C ASP A 112 10.43 -2.61 7.37
N LEU A 113 9.95 -1.70 6.53
CA LEU A 113 8.56 -1.61 6.10
C LEU A 113 8.47 -1.94 4.60
N LEU A 114 7.57 -2.86 4.26
CA LEU A 114 7.24 -3.19 2.88
C LEU A 114 5.84 -2.72 2.53
N VAL A 115 5.76 -1.90 1.50
CA VAL A 115 4.50 -1.33 1.01
C VAL A 115 4.47 -1.34 -0.51
N THR A 116 3.27 -1.19 -1.08
CA THR A 116 3.15 -1.02 -2.53
C THR A 116 3.62 0.38 -2.97
N ALA A 117 4.04 0.52 -4.23
CA ALA A 117 4.60 1.78 -4.75
C ALA A 117 3.67 3.00 -4.63
N GLU A 118 2.35 2.76 -4.66
CA GLU A 118 1.30 3.78 -4.50
C GLU A 118 0.87 3.99 -3.04
N HIS A 119 1.42 3.23 -2.08
CA HIS A 119 1.14 3.42 -0.67
C HIS A 119 1.58 4.81 -0.23
N ARG A 120 0.72 5.54 0.48
CA ARG A 120 0.96 6.95 0.84
C ARG A 120 1.41 7.05 2.28
N LEU A 121 2.55 7.68 2.47
CA LEU A 121 3.11 7.99 3.77
C LEU A 121 2.84 9.46 4.09
N PHE A 122 2.64 9.76 5.37
CA PHE A 122 2.31 11.11 5.82
C PHE A 122 3.58 11.87 6.23
N PHE A 123 3.83 12.99 5.57
CA PHE A 123 4.97 13.88 5.80
C PHE A 123 4.49 15.33 5.82
N ASP A 124 4.76 16.06 6.90
CA ASP A 124 4.49 17.51 7.00
C ASP A 124 3.10 17.92 6.50
N GLY A 125 2.06 17.18 6.92
CA GLY A 125 0.67 17.47 6.53
C GLY A 125 0.28 16.95 5.13
N LYS A 126 1.12 16.14 4.47
CA LYS A 126 0.93 15.69 3.09
C LYS A 126 1.08 14.19 2.96
N LEU A 127 0.27 13.61 2.08
CA LEU A 127 0.37 12.20 1.69
C LEU A 127 1.27 12.06 0.45
N VAL A 128 2.42 11.42 0.62
CA VAL A 128 3.42 11.20 -0.44
C VAL A 128 3.47 9.70 -0.78
N PRO A 129 3.25 9.31 -2.05
CA PRO A 129 3.42 7.93 -2.48
C PRO A 129 4.86 7.42 -2.25
N ALA A 130 5.00 6.18 -1.80
CA ALA A 130 6.28 5.56 -1.47
C ALA A 130 7.28 5.61 -2.64
N ARG A 131 6.82 5.43 -3.89
CA ARG A 131 7.69 5.54 -5.07
C ARG A 131 8.42 6.88 -5.21
N MET A 132 7.83 7.96 -4.71
CA MET A 132 8.43 9.30 -4.80
C MET A 132 9.57 9.49 -3.80
N LEU A 133 9.70 8.60 -2.82
CA LEU A 133 10.73 8.62 -1.79
C LEU A 133 11.92 7.70 -2.13
N VAL A 134 11.81 6.94 -3.23
CA VAL A 134 12.85 6.00 -3.66
C VAL A 134 14.15 6.74 -3.92
N ASN A 135 15.19 6.36 -3.19
CA ASN A 135 16.53 6.94 -3.25
C ASN A 135 17.62 5.91 -3.63
N GLY A 136 17.22 4.65 -3.84
CA GLY A 136 18.10 3.55 -4.25
C GLY A 136 19.05 3.04 -3.16
N ARG A 137 18.90 3.48 -1.91
CA ARG A 137 19.76 3.12 -0.78
C ARG A 137 18.96 2.63 0.41
N SER A 138 18.28 3.55 1.11
CA SER A 138 17.45 3.24 2.27
C SER A 138 15.99 3.04 1.91
N ILE A 139 15.57 3.55 0.74
CA ILE A 139 14.24 3.36 0.18
C ILE A 139 14.40 2.95 -1.28
N PHE A 140 13.95 1.75 -1.63
CA PHE A 140 14.18 1.17 -2.95
C PHE A 140 13.09 0.17 -3.36
N TYR A 141 12.98 -0.08 -4.66
CA TYR A 141 12.14 -1.16 -5.18
C TYR A 141 12.76 -2.51 -4.86
N ASP A 142 12.00 -3.38 -4.23
CA ASP A 142 12.47 -4.71 -3.90
C ASP A 142 12.22 -5.69 -5.05
N HIS A 143 13.27 -5.97 -5.80
CA HIS A 143 13.25 -6.89 -6.94
C HIS A 143 13.33 -8.37 -6.54
N SER A 144 13.46 -8.70 -5.25
CA SER A 144 13.57 -10.09 -4.78
C SER A 144 12.23 -10.84 -4.75
N MET A 145 11.10 -10.13 -4.90
CA MET A 145 9.75 -10.66 -4.72
C MET A 145 8.98 -10.68 -6.07
N PRO A 146 9.03 -11.77 -6.85
CA PRO A 146 8.31 -11.85 -8.12
C PRO A 146 6.78 -11.98 -7.93
N VAL A 147 6.35 -12.45 -6.76
CA VAL A 147 4.95 -12.57 -6.34
C VAL A 147 4.87 -12.29 -4.84
N PHE A 148 3.87 -11.54 -4.41
CA PHE A 148 3.63 -11.24 -2.99
C PHE A 148 2.15 -10.97 -2.70
N ASP A 149 1.74 -11.12 -1.45
CA ASP A 149 0.42 -10.73 -0.98
C ASP A 149 0.44 -9.30 -0.42
N ALA A 150 -0.53 -8.50 -0.87
CA ALA A 150 -0.75 -7.14 -0.46
C ALA A 150 -2.04 -7.06 0.36
N TYR A 151 -1.97 -6.44 1.54
CA TYR A 151 -3.04 -6.33 2.52
C TYR A 151 -3.51 -4.87 2.62
N HIS A 152 -4.82 -4.67 2.60
CA HIS A 152 -5.48 -3.40 2.79
C HIS A 152 -6.41 -3.50 3.99
N VAL A 153 -6.39 -2.47 4.83
CA VAL A 153 -7.22 -2.37 6.03
C VAL A 153 -7.89 -1.01 6.00
N GLU A 154 -9.18 -0.98 6.32
CA GLU A 154 -9.96 0.25 6.45
C GLU A 154 -10.53 0.34 7.86
N THR A 155 -10.42 1.52 8.45
CA THR A 155 -10.98 1.85 9.77
C THR A 155 -12.31 2.59 9.65
N THR A 156 -13.05 2.76 10.75
CA THR A 156 -14.34 3.49 10.72
C THR A 156 -14.18 4.91 10.17
N ARG A 157 -13.04 5.54 10.46
CA ARG A 157 -12.62 6.83 9.91
C ARG A 157 -11.65 6.60 8.75
N HIS A 158 -11.59 7.56 7.82
CA HIS A 158 -10.46 7.62 6.91
C HIS A 158 -9.23 8.06 7.71
N SER A 159 -8.27 7.15 7.88
CA SER A 159 -7.21 7.29 8.88
C SER A 159 -5.84 6.99 8.31
N ILE A 160 -4.82 7.57 8.94
CA ILE A 160 -3.41 7.25 8.71
C ILE A 160 -3.01 6.24 9.79
N LEU A 161 -2.49 5.09 9.36
CA LEU A 161 -2.05 3.96 10.20
C LEU A 161 -0.53 3.94 10.31
#